data_AF-A0A2S5BH23-F1
#
_entry.id   AF-A0A2S5BH23-F1
#
_cell.length_a   1.000
_cell.length_b   1.000
_cell.length_c   1.000
_cell.angle_alpha   90.00
_cell.angle_beta   90.00
_cell.angle_gamma   90.00
#
_symmetry.space_group_name_H-M   'P 1'
#
loop_
_entity.id
_entity.type
_entity.pdbx_description
1 polymer ?
#
loop_
_entity_poly.entity_id
_entity_poly.type
_entity_poly.pdbx_seq_one_letter_code
_entity_poly.pdbx_strand_id
1 'polypeptide(L)'
;MLLYSGNKQFAAKNYKKAVAIYGNALAANPSDEEAGVILANRSAAYTHLQKYDLATADAEQAAERRPRWPKAQVRLAEALSRKHAHEHALKAWQLAIEYSDNEDDKQRYRGLMEQARQAAATVSAKNAPARPNYNIMQSLDDAWYTKLERAIKSGQLPAHEVGLGMHLAMRSWQECEKGWKAIDNAIEILPDGSAKTDLFNPFTLSSLVETILTDQSGFHIGYSEKDAKSMQEKLNHLLRAEASAERIIDDLDARIAVVGRDRIRRITASVIYNHIIIGFLAMAGSKYGYAIEAAKKAVQLLEAGLRKWAHEDPDTRGNIFSIKLIRNAKMEVMRCLVHGYQTAKTNSARKAFPLDEMEKWAKAVLDDKIPAAYWQRSNDIAWRLGYEALPQWEANAALGLIGNIRVAESLGDTKVAGVVKFADIEAAKRAAKYYDLAASLMPDDFHDKRMIMYCALYAHLRAGGLRVSAIRSRIAAIQHCDSKVSPCFGPLPEFEASTFCITQHEAVAGLPAHVTVKAIPTFRCPPGRDPRDFISEATWAGYPGDAGVADIVDIPSHMRNGMSGYR
;
A
#
# COMPACT_ATOMS: atom_id res chain seq x y z
N MET A 1 4.91 29.16 -41.91
CA MET A 1 3.75 30.02 -41.54
C MET A 1 3.00 29.56 -40.29
N LEU A 2 2.67 28.27 -40.13
CA LEU A 2 1.86 27.79 -38.99
C LEU A 2 2.56 27.88 -37.62
N LEU A 3 3.87 27.59 -37.53
CA LEU A 3 4.65 27.77 -36.30
C LEU A 3 4.63 29.22 -35.79
N TYR A 4 4.83 30.19 -36.67
CA TYR A 4 4.78 31.62 -36.34
C TYR A 4 3.38 32.04 -35.85
N SER A 5 2.33 31.56 -36.52
CA SER A 5 0.93 31.80 -36.12
C SER A 5 0.62 31.19 -34.75
N GLY A 6 1.10 29.97 -34.48
CA GLY A 6 0.98 29.31 -33.18
C GLY A 6 1.69 30.10 -32.07
N ASN A 7 2.92 30.56 -32.33
CA ASN A 7 3.69 31.39 -31.40
C ASN A 7 2.98 32.73 -31.11
N LYS A 8 2.36 33.35 -32.12
CA LYS A 8 1.57 34.59 -31.95
C LYS A 8 0.36 34.36 -31.04
N GLN A 9 -0.37 33.25 -31.21
CA GLN A 9 -1.48 32.90 -30.32
C GLN A 9 -1.01 32.55 -28.90
N PHE A 10 0.13 31.87 -28.79
CA PHE A 10 0.75 31.57 -27.49
C PHE A 10 1.13 32.85 -26.73
N ALA A 11 1.77 33.82 -27.41
CA ALA A 11 2.11 35.12 -26.85
C ALA A 11 0.86 35.92 -26.43
N ALA A 12 -0.24 35.81 -27.19
CA ALA A 12 -1.54 36.37 -26.84
C ALA A 12 -2.27 35.60 -25.70
N LYS A 13 -1.62 34.62 -25.07
CA LYS A 13 -2.19 33.72 -24.03
C LYS A 13 -3.42 32.91 -24.49
N ASN A 14 -3.65 32.80 -25.79
CA ASN A 14 -4.72 32.00 -26.38
C ASN A 14 -4.29 30.53 -26.51
N TYR A 15 -3.98 29.88 -25.38
CA TYR A 15 -3.31 28.57 -25.36
C TYR A 15 -4.10 27.46 -26.08
N LYS A 16 -5.44 27.45 -25.98
CA LYS A 16 -6.28 26.48 -26.73
C LYS A 16 -6.14 26.63 -28.24
N LYS A 17 -6.11 27.87 -28.75
CA LYS A 17 -5.91 28.16 -30.18
C LYS A 17 -4.48 27.84 -30.61
N ALA A 18 -3.48 28.14 -29.75
CA ALA A 18 -2.09 27.79 -30.01
C ALA A 18 -1.90 26.27 -30.15
N VAL A 19 -2.48 25.47 -29.24
CA VAL A 19 -2.46 23.99 -29.32
C VAL A 19 -3.03 23.48 -30.65
N ALA A 20 -4.20 24.00 -31.07
CA ALA A 20 -4.81 23.59 -32.33
C ALA A 20 -3.92 23.92 -33.53
N ILE A 21 -3.34 25.12 -33.56
CA ILE A 21 -2.44 25.55 -34.65
C ILE A 21 -1.14 24.75 -34.67
N TYR A 22 -0.55 24.42 -33.51
CA TYR A 22 0.60 23.53 -33.44
C TYR A 22 0.26 22.10 -33.87
N GLY A 23 -0.94 21.60 -33.56
CA GLY A 23 -1.44 20.32 -34.06
C GLY A 23 -1.51 20.30 -35.59
N ASN A 24 -2.05 21.35 -36.20
CA ASN A 24 -2.08 21.49 -37.66
C ASN A 24 -0.68 21.63 -38.27
N ALA A 25 0.25 22.28 -37.56
CA ALA A 25 1.64 22.40 -38.01
C ALA A 25 2.36 21.04 -38.00
N LEU A 26 2.08 20.16 -37.03
CA LEU A 26 2.61 18.80 -36.99
C LEU A 26 1.99 17.89 -38.08
N ALA A 27 0.71 18.09 -38.39
CA ALA A 27 0.02 17.36 -39.46
C ALA A 27 0.52 17.73 -40.87
N ALA A 28 1.24 18.85 -41.01
CA ALA A 28 1.85 19.28 -42.27
C ALA A 28 3.19 18.58 -42.58
N ASN A 29 3.52 17.50 -41.86
CA ASN A 29 4.75 16.71 -41.98
C ASN A 29 6.03 17.58 -41.98
N PRO A 30 6.29 18.34 -40.89
CA PRO A 30 7.51 19.12 -40.75
C PRO A 30 8.74 18.21 -40.64
N SER A 31 9.94 18.77 -40.86
CA SER A 31 11.18 18.04 -40.58
C SER A 31 11.28 17.64 -39.10
N ASP A 32 12.09 16.64 -38.74
CA ASP A 32 12.22 16.21 -37.34
C ASP A 32 12.65 17.35 -36.40
N GLU A 33 13.52 18.24 -36.88
CA GLU A 33 13.95 19.40 -36.10
C GLU A 33 12.79 20.39 -35.87
N GLU A 34 12.02 20.68 -36.91
CA GLU A 34 10.84 21.55 -36.81
C GLU A 34 9.72 20.92 -35.98
N ALA A 35 9.50 19.61 -36.14
CA ALA A 35 8.56 18.83 -35.33
C ALA A 35 8.91 18.92 -33.85
N GLY A 36 10.19 18.76 -33.49
CA GLY A 36 10.67 18.91 -32.13
C GLY A 36 10.40 20.30 -31.55
N VAL A 37 10.59 21.36 -32.34
CA VAL A 37 10.27 22.74 -31.92
C VAL A 37 8.77 22.94 -31.71
N ILE A 38 7.94 22.43 -32.62
CA ILE A 38 6.48 22.55 -32.53
C ILE A 38 5.96 21.78 -31.29
N LEU A 39 6.45 20.56 -31.05
CA LEU A 39 6.11 19.74 -29.90
C LEU A 39 6.48 20.42 -28.58
N ALA A 40 7.68 20.99 -28.47
CA ALA A 40 8.09 21.73 -27.26
C ALA A 40 7.21 22.96 -27.00
N ASN A 41 6.80 23.67 -28.05
CA ASN A 41 5.90 24.82 -27.92
C ASN A 41 4.45 24.42 -27.59
N ARG A 42 3.98 23.27 -28.11
CA ARG A 42 2.68 22.71 -27.77
C ARG A 42 2.63 22.17 -26.34
N SER A 43 3.72 21.54 -25.88
CA SER A 43 3.93 21.15 -24.48
C SER A 43 3.77 22.35 -23.54
N ALA A 44 4.43 23.47 -23.84
CA ALA A 44 4.29 24.70 -23.05
C ALA A 44 2.83 25.19 -22.99
N ALA A 45 2.10 25.11 -24.11
CA ALA A 45 0.70 25.51 -24.17
C ALA A 45 -0.19 24.56 -23.34
N TYR A 46 0.09 23.26 -23.35
CA TYR A 46 -0.59 22.28 -22.50
C TYR A 46 -0.30 22.50 -21.01
N THR A 47 0.94 22.85 -20.64
CA THR A 47 1.29 23.21 -19.26
C THR A 47 0.48 24.41 -18.75
N HIS A 48 0.30 25.46 -19.57
CA HIS A 48 -0.56 26.60 -19.21
C HIS A 48 -2.06 26.24 -19.13
N LEU A 49 -2.50 25.20 -19.85
CA LEU A 49 -3.85 24.66 -19.76
C LEU A 49 -4.03 23.61 -18.64
N GLN A 50 -3.00 23.39 -17.81
CA GLN A 50 -2.98 22.39 -16.76
C GLN A 50 -3.19 20.95 -17.26
N LYS A 51 -2.90 20.68 -18.54
CA LYS A 51 -2.96 19.35 -19.15
C LYS A 51 -1.59 18.68 -19.10
N TYR A 52 -1.12 18.38 -17.90
CA TYR A 52 0.29 18.03 -17.67
C TYR A 52 0.72 16.71 -18.33
N ASP A 53 -0.15 15.71 -18.42
CA ASP A 53 0.18 14.44 -19.09
C ASP A 53 0.47 14.62 -20.57
N LEU A 54 -0.37 15.42 -21.25
CA LEU A 54 -0.15 15.78 -22.66
C LEU A 54 1.07 16.67 -22.83
N ALA A 55 1.36 17.55 -21.87
CA ALA A 55 2.55 18.38 -21.89
C ALA A 55 3.84 17.56 -21.75
N THR A 56 3.83 16.55 -20.87
CA THR A 56 4.94 15.62 -20.68
C THR A 56 5.18 14.79 -21.94
N ALA A 57 4.14 14.18 -22.51
CA ALA A 57 4.26 13.38 -23.72
C ALA A 57 4.80 14.18 -24.92
N ASP A 58 4.33 15.42 -25.11
CA ASP A 58 4.85 16.30 -26.16
C ASP A 58 6.31 16.71 -25.91
N ALA A 59 6.71 16.94 -24.65
CA ALA A 59 8.09 17.29 -24.32
C ALA A 59 9.06 16.11 -24.46
N GLU A 60 8.62 14.89 -24.14
CA GLU A 60 9.39 13.66 -24.35
C GLU A 60 9.62 13.42 -25.85
N GLN A 61 8.56 13.50 -26.66
CA GLN A 61 8.69 13.40 -28.12
C GLN A 61 9.57 14.52 -28.69
N ALA A 62 9.50 15.74 -28.16
CA ALA A 62 10.39 16.82 -28.57
C ALA A 62 11.87 16.50 -28.27
N ALA A 63 12.17 15.85 -27.14
CA ALA A 63 13.51 15.44 -26.76
C ALA A 63 14.03 14.26 -27.59
N GLU A 64 13.14 13.35 -28.02
CA GLU A 64 13.47 12.26 -28.94
C GLU A 64 13.82 12.79 -30.34
N ARG A 65 13.02 13.74 -30.85
CA ARG A 65 13.19 14.34 -32.19
C ARG A 65 14.41 15.27 -32.26
N ARG A 66 14.77 15.90 -31.14
CA ARG A 66 15.98 16.72 -31.01
C ARG A 66 16.81 16.28 -29.80
N PRO A 67 17.64 15.23 -29.96
CA PRO A 67 18.54 14.78 -28.91
C PRO A 67 19.47 15.92 -28.46
N ARG A 68 19.75 15.96 -27.15
CA ARG A 68 20.60 16.99 -26.51
C ARG A 68 20.11 18.44 -26.71
N TRP A 69 18.83 18.67 -26.95
CA TRP A 69 18.27 20.03 -27.02
C TRP A 69 17.79 20.51 -25.64
N PRO A 70 18.40 21.55 -25.04
CA PRO A 70 18.10 21.98 -23.68
C PRO A 70 16.65 22.38 -23.48
N LYS A 71 16.07 23.07 -24.46
CA LYS A 71 14.71 23.62 -24.35
C LYS A 71 13.65 22.51 -24.26
N ALA A 72 13.84 21.36 -24.89
CA ALA A 72 12.93 20.23 -24.73
C ALA A 72 12.97 19.67 -23.30
N GLN A 73 14.18 19.52 -22.75
CA GLN A 73 14.37 19.07 -21.36
C GLN A 73 13.80 20.08 -20.35
N VAL A 74 13.91 21.39 -20.61
CA VAL A 74 13.26 22.43 -19.80
C VAL A 74 11.73 22.27 -19.82
N ARG A 75 11.11 22.05 -20.99
CA ARG A 75 9.66 21.84 -21.09
C ARG A 75 9.20 20.59 -20.36
N LEU A 76 9.98 19.52 -20.46
CA LEU A 76 9.75 18.28 -19.74
C LEU A 76 9.84 18.50 -18.23
N ALA A 77 10.90 19.18 -17.78
CA ALA A 77 11.11 19.48 -16.37
C ALA A 77 10.01 20.38 -15.79
N GLU A 78 9.58 21.41 -16.53
CA GLU A 78 8.46 22.29 -16.15
C GLU A 78 7.13 21.52 -16.04
N ALA A 79 6.80 20.70 -17.05
CA ALA A 79 5.59 19.89 -17.07
C ALA A 79 5.57 18.87 -15.90
N LEU A 80 6.67 18.16 -15.69
CA LEU A 80 6.84 17.21 -14.58
C LEU A 80 6.82 17.90 -13.21
N SER A 81 7.40 19.10 -13.08
CA SER A 81 7.32 19.88 -11.85
C SER A 81 5.88 20.25 -11.50
N ARG A 82 5.09 20.64 -12.51
CA ARG A 82 3.66 20.97 -12.35
C ARG A 82 2.79 19.73 -12.12
N LYS A 83 3.21 18.56 -12.60
CA LYS A 83 2.60 17.24 -12.34
C LYS A 83 2.98 16.66 -10.97
N HIS A 84 3.84 17.33 -10.20
CA HIS A 84 4.40 16.81 -8.94
C HIS A 84 5.26 15.54 -9.10
N ALA A 85 5.77 15.28 -10.31
CA ALA A 85 6.70 14.19 -10.59
C ALA A 85 8.15 14.64 -10.30
N HIS A 86 8.42 14.99 -9.04
CA HIS A 86 9.61 15.74 -8.62
C HIS A 86 10.95 15.09 -9.00
N GLU A 87 11.11 13.78 -8.84
CA GLU A 87 12.36 13.09 -9.21
C GLU A 87 12.65 13.12 -10.71
N HIS A 88 11.61 12.94 -11.53
CA HIS A 88 11.73 12.98 -12.99
C HIS A 88 11.98 14.43 -13.46
N ALA A 89 11.37 15.41 -12.79
CA ALA A 89 11.64 16.81 -13.04
C ALA A 89 13.10 17.19 -12.73
N LEU A 90 13.67 16.69 -11.62
CA LEU A 90 15.07 16.93 -11.27
C LEU A 90 16.04 16.36 -12.31
N LYS A 91 15.76 15.15 -12.82
CA LYS A 91 16.55 14.55 -13.91
C LYS A 91 16.46 15.38 -15.20
N ALA A 92 15.27 15.81 -15.58
CA ALA A 92 15.08 16.65 -16.76
C ALA A 92 15.77 18.03 -16.60
N TRP A 93 15.75 18.63 -15.40
CA TRP A 93 16.52 19.85 -15.11
C TRP A 93 18.04 19.62 -15.20
N GLN A 94 18.53 18.49 -14.71
CA GLN A 94 19.94 18.12 -14.80
C GLN A 94 20.40 17.98 -16.26
N LEU A 95 19.61 17.28 -17.08
CA LEU A 95 19.88 17.14 -18.52
C LEU A 95 19.79 18.50 -19.23
N ALA A 96 18.85 19.37 -18.86
CA ALA A 96 18.78 20.73 -19.42
C ALA A 96 20.04 21.56 -19.12
N ILE A 97 20.64 21.40 -17.93
CA ILE A 97 21.92 22.04 -17.56
C ILE A 97 23.07 21.44 -18.37
N GLU A 98 23.13 20.11 -18.46
CA GLU A 98 24.20 19.40 -19.17
C GLU A 98 24.22 19.73 -20.66
N TYR A 99 23.05 19.87 -21.26
CA TYR A 99 22.91 20.12 -22.70
C TYR A 99 23.05 21.60 -23.07
N SER A 100 22.97 22.52 -22.10
CA SER A 100 23.08 23.96 -22.37
C SER A 100 24.53 24.36 -22.59
N ASP A 101 24.83 25.11 -23.63
CA ASP A 101 26.15 25.70 -23.84
C ASP A 101 26.28 27.10 -23.22
N ASN A 102 25.17 27.70 -22.79
CA ASN A 102 25.12 29.03 -22.20
C ASN A 102 25.12 28.97 -20.67
N GLU A 103 26.07 29.64 -20.02
CA GLU A 103 26.22 29.65 -18.55
C GLU A 103 25.10 30.40 -17.82
N ASP A 104 24.50 31.44 -18.41
CA ASP A 104 23.35 32.13 -17.82
C ASP A 104 22.12 31.21 -17.77
N ASP A 105 21.90 30.45 -18.85
CA ASP A 105 20.85 29.43 -18.91
C ASP A 105 21.11 28.30 -17.89
N LYS A 106 22.36 27.82 -17.79
CA LYS A 106 22.73 26.82 -16.76
C LYS A 106 22.47 27.35 -15.36
N GLN A 107 22.85 28.59 -15.06
CA GLN A 107 22.64 29.19 -13.75
C GLN A 107 21.15 29.33 -13.44
N ARG A 108 20.34 29.74 -14.42
CA ARG A 108 18.89 29.79 -14.31
C ARG A 108 18.28 28.41 -14.06
N TYR A 109 18.70 27.39 -14.80
CA TYR A 109 18.20 26.02 -14.63
C TYR A 109 18.63 25.42 -13.30
N ARG A 110 19.84 25.71 -12.79
CA ARG A 110 20.26 25.34 -11.43
C ARG A 110 19.34 25.96 -10.38
N GLY A 111 18.97 27.23 -10.53
CA GLY A 111 18.02 27.89 -9.64
C GLY A 111 16.63 27.24 -9.67
N LEU A 112 16.12 26.90 -10.84
CA LEU A 112 14.83 26.20 -11.01
C LEU A 112 14.88 24.76 -10.49
N MET A 113 16.00 24.06 -10.69
CA MET A 113 16.25 22.74 -10.13
C MET A 113 16.25 22.78 -8.60
N GLU A 114 16.88 23.79 -8.00
CA GLU A 114 16.91 23.96 -6.55
C GLU A 114 15.53 24.32 -5.99
N GLN A 115 14.75 25.17 -6.67
CA GLN A 115 13.35 25.40 -6.32
C GLN A 115 12.51 24.11 -6.41
N ALA A 116 12.71 23.30 -7.46
CA ALA A 116 12.07 22.00 -7.60
C ALA A 116 12.50 21.02 -6.48
N ARG A 117 13.77 21.09 -6.06
CA ARG A 117 14.34 20.30 -4.95
C ARG A 117 13.76 20.71 -3.61
N GLN A 118 13.63 22.02 -3.35
CA GLN A 118 13.01 22.56 -2.14
C GLN A 118 11.51 22.26 -2.10
N ALA A 119 10.82 22.33 -3.24
CA ALA A 119 9.43 21.89 -3.35
C ALA A 119 9.31 20.39 -3.07
N ALA A 120 10.20 19.56 -3.61
CA ALA A 120 10.26 18.12 -3.34
C ALA A 120 10.56 17.83 -1.85
N ALA A 121 11.47 18.57 -1.23
CA ALA A 121 11.82 18.44 0.18
C ALA A 121 10.68 18.91 1.10
N THR A 122 9.98 19.98 0.74
CA THR A 122 8.81 20.48 1.49
C THR A 122 7.63 19.51 1.38
N VAL A 123 7.43 18.92 0.20
CA VAL A 123 6.47 17.82 -0.01
C VAL A 123 6.91 16.58 0.77
N SER A 124 8.19 16.21 0.79
CA SER A 124 8.73 15.09 1.57
C SER A 124 8.67 15.32 3.09
N ALA A 125 8.74 16.56 3.57
CA ALA A 125 8.59 16.92 4.98
C ALA A 125 7.12 17.02 5.41
N LYS A 126 6.22 17.57 4.57
CA LYS A 126 4.76 17.60 4.81
C LYS A 126 4.09 16.24 4.56
N ASN A 127 4.68 15.43 3.69
CA ASN A 127 4.40 14.02 3.48
C ASN A 127 5.49 13.16 4.10
N ALA A 128 6.12 13.61 5.19
CA ALA A 128 6.79 12.67 6.07
C ALA A 128 5.71 11.62 6.36
N PRO A 129 5.86 10.39 5.86
CA PRO A 129 4.84 9.41 6.06
C PRO A 129 4.69 9.28 7.58
N ALA A 130 3.46 9.35 8.09
CA ALA A 130 3.15 8.44 9.19
C ALA A 130 3.62 7.09 8.65
N ARG A 131 4.68 6.57 9.30
CA ARG A 131 5.62 5.56 8.80
C ARG A 131 5.03 4.66 7.71
N PRO A 132 5.74 4.39 6.59
CA PRO A 132 5.29 3.33 5.70
C PRO A 132 5.08 2.09 6.55
N ASN A 133 3.94 1.41 6.39
CA ASN A 133 3.65 0.19 7.16
C ASN A 133 4.58 -0.99 6.79
N TYR A 134 5.58 -0.73 5.95
CA TYR A 134 6.73 -1.60 5.70
C TYR A 134 7.98 -0.74 5.80
N ASN A 135 8.72 -0.87 6.91
CA ASN A 135 10.05 -0.27 7.02
C ASN A 135 10.92 -0.86 5.91
N ILE A 136 11.22 -0.09 4.86
CA ILE A 136 12.45 -0.31 4.10
C ILE A 136 13.57 -0.05 5.10
N MET A 137 14.10 -1.14 5.64
CA MET A 137 14.85 -1.16 6.88
C MET A 137 16.18 -0.40 6.71
N GLN A 138 16.39 0.63 7.52
CA GLN A 138 17.59 1.48 7.44
C GLN A 138 18.82 0.82 8.11
N SER A 139 18.63 -0.20 8.96
CA SER A 139 19.68 -1.02 9.57
C SER A 139 19.17 -2.43 9.86
N LEU A 140 19.93 -3.46 9.48
CA LEU A 140 19.62 -4.88 9.76
C LEU A 140 19.71 -5.20 11.27
N ASP A 141 20.49 -4.42 12.04
CA ASP A 141 20.74 -4.71 13.46
C ASP A 141 19.52 -4.46 14.34
N ASP A 142 18.66 -3.50 13.98
CA ASP A 142 17.44 -3.14 14.73
C ASP A 142 16.18 -3.87 14.26
N ALA A 143 16.33 -4.76 13.27
CA ALA A 143 15.24 -5.55 12.73
C ALA A 143 14.60 -6.44 13.79
N TRP A 144 13.28 -6.65 13.67
CA TRP A 144 12.54 -7.59 14.52
C TRP A 144 13.16 -9.00 14.44
N TYR A 145 13.62 -9.42 13.26
CA TYR A 145 14.25 -10.73 13.04
C TYR A 145 15.55 -10.87 13.82
N THR A 146 16.42 -9.85 13.79
CA THR A 146 17.69 -9.84 14.53
C THR A 146 17.48 -9.81 16.04
N LYS A 147 16.41 -9.15 16.52
CA LYS A 147 16.01 -9.18 17.94
C LYS A 147 15.53 -10.57 18.35
N LEU A 148 14.67 -11.18 17.55
CA LEU A 148 14.18 -12.54 17.77
C LEU A 148 15.32 -13.55 17.77
N GLU A 149 16.21 -13.49 16.78
CA GLU A 149 17.35 -14.41 16.67
C GLU A 149 18.29 -14.28 17.87
N ARG A 150 18.55 -13.04 18.33
CA ARG A 150 19.30 -12.78 19.56
C ARG A 150 18.61 -13.35 20.79
N ALA A 151 17.29 -13.19 20.92
CA ALA A 151 16.53 -13.71 22.06
C ALA A 151 16.53 -15.24 22.10
N ILE A 152 16.48 -15.91 20.93
CA ILE A 152 16.59 -17.36 20.83
C ILE A 152 18.01 -17.82 21.20
N LYS A 153 19.04 -17.19 20.61
CA LYS A 153 20.45 -17.54 20.87
C LYS A 153 20.87 -17.31 22.32
N SER A 154 20.35 -16.27 22.97
CA SER A 154 20.63 -15.96 24.38
C SER A 154 19.83 -16.82 25.37
N GLY A 155 18.87 -17.61 24.89
CA GLY A 155 17.95 -18.40 25.73
C GLY A 155 16.85 -17.59 26.41
N GLN A 156 16.71 -16.30 26.09
CA GLN A 156 15.63 -15.44 26.60
C GLN A 156 14.25 -15.85 26.07
N LEU A 157 14.20 -16.39 24.84
CA LEU A 157 13.00 -16.97 24.26
C LEU A 157 13.34 -18.37 23.73
N PRO A 158 12.95 -19.45 24.43
CA PRO A 158 13.19 -20.81 23.95
C PRO A 158 12.57 -21.02 22.56
N ALA A 159 13.30 -21.67 21.65
CA ALA A 159 12.85 -21.84 20.26
C ALA A 159 11.50 -22.57 20.12
N HIS A 160 11.15 -23.43 21.08
CA HIS A 160 9.87 -24.16 21.11
C HIS A 160 8.68 -23.31 21.60
N GLU A 161 8.94 -22.14 22.21
CA GLU A 161 7.93 -21.18 22.63
C GLU A 161 7.60 -20.15 21.53
N VAL A 162 8.38 -20.14 20.44
CA VAL A 162 8.09 -19.33 19.25
C VAL A 162 6.79 -19.85 18.62
N GLY A 163 5.79 -18.99 18.57
CA GLY A 163 4.50 -19.35 18.02
C GLY A 163 4.49 -19.39 16.49
N LEU A 164 3.37 -19.86 15.95
CA LEU A 164 3.23 -20.06 14.52
C LEU A 164 3.21 -18.73 13.73
N GLY A 165 2.75 -17.63 14.35
CA GLY A 165 2.73 -16.32 13.72
C GLY A 165 4.14 -15.80 13.47
N MET A 166 5.02 -15.93 14.47
CA MET A 166 6.42 -15.58 14.35
C MET A 166 7.17 -16.51 13.39
N HIS A 167 6.87 -17.81 13.39
CA HIS A 167 7.43 -18.74 12.41
C HIS A 167 7.08 -18.37 10.96
N LEU A 168 5.86 -17.87 10.69
CA LEU A 168 5.49 -17.35 9.38
C LEU A 168 6.31 -16.12 9.00
N ALA A 169 6.48 -15.16 9.91
CA ALA A 169 7.30 -13.97 9.68
C ALA A 169 8.78 -14.36 9.41
N MET A 170 9.34 -15.30 10.20
CA MET A 170 10.70 -15.81 10.02
C MET A 170 10.88 -16.48 8.67
N ARG A 171 9.93 -17.33 8.26
CA ARG A 171 9.93 -17.95 6.94
C ARG A 171 9.96 -16.88 5.86
N SER A 172 9.10 -15.87 5.97
CA SER A 172 9.02 -14.80 4.98
C SER A 172 10.34 -14.02 4.86
N TRP A 173 11.01 -13.75 5.99
CA TRP A 173 12.34 -13.16 6.01
C TRP A 173 13.36 -14.03 5.26
N GLN A 174 13.40 -15.32 5.56
CA GLN A 174 14.33 -16.27 4.92
C GLN A 174 14.09 -16.40 3.41
N GLU A 175 12.82 -16.39 2.98
CA GLU A 175 12.47 -16.35 1.55
C GLU A 175 12.91 -15.04 0.90
N CYS A 176 12.85 -13.91 1.61
CA CYS A 176 13.34 -12.65 1.09
C CYS A 176 14.86 -12.72 0.85
N GLU A 177 15.63 -13.24 1.81
CA GLU A 177 17.08 -13.44 1.65
C GLU A 177 17.42 -14.40 0.50
N LYS A 178 16.67 -15.51 0.35
CA LYS A 178 16.83 -16.44 -0.78
C LYS A 178 16.56 -15.76 -2.10
N GLY A 179 15.51 -14.94 -2.18
CA GLY A 179 15.16 -14.17 -3.37
C GLY A 179 16.27 -13.20 -3.77
N TRP A 180 16.85 -12.48 -2.80
CA TRP A 180 17.98 -11.60 -3.07
C TRP A 180 19.23 -12.35 -3.52
N LYS A 181 19.58 -13.46 -2.88
CA LYS A 181 20.70 -14.30 -3.34
C LYS A 181 20.48 -14.81 -4.76
N ALA A 182 19.26 -15.20 -5.11
CA ALA A 182 18.93 -15.63 -6.46
C ALA A 182 19.12 -14.50 -7.49
N ILE A 183 18.66 -13.29 -7.19
CA ILE A 183 18.86 -12.10 -8.03
C ILE A 183 20.35 -11.76 -8.16
N ASP A 184 21.10 -11.81 -7.06
CA ASP A 184 22.52 -11.45 -7.04
C ASP A 184 23.36 -12.39 -7.90
N ASN A 185 23.02 -13.69 -7.84
CA ASN A 185 23.63 -14.73 -8.67
C ASN A 185 23.22 -14.63 -10.14
N ALA A 186 21.96 -14.29 -10.42
CA ALA A 186 21.40 -14.26 -11.77
C ALA A 186 21.74 -12.98 -12.56
N ILE A 187 22.22 -11.94 -11.89
CA ILE A 187 22.47 -10.63 -12.50
C ILE A 187 23.90 -10.17 -12.21
N GLU A 188 24.66 -9.98 -13.27
CA GLU A 188 26.00 -9.40 -13.25
C GLU A 188 25.92 -8.02 -13.93
N ILE A 189 26.23 -6.95 -13.19
CA ILE A 189 26.33 -5.61 -13.76
C ILE A 189 27.75 -5.42 -14.31
N LEU A 190 27.85 -5.16 -15.61
CA LEU A 190 29.11 -4.95 -16.31
C LEU A 190 29.64 -3.52 -16.07
N PRO A 191 30.94 -3.25 -16.28
CA PRO A 191 31.54 -1.93 -16.05
C PRO A 191 30.92 -0.79 -16.85
N ASP A 192 30.27 -1.09 -17.98
CA ASP A 192 29.56 -0.13 -18.82
C ASP A 192 28.12 0.19 -18.34
N GLY A 193 27.69 -0.43 -17.24
CA GLY A 193 26.35 -0.29 -16.67
C GLY A 193 25.28 -1.18 -17.31
N SER A 194 25.63 -2.01 -18.30
CA SER A 194 24.74 -3.04 -18.82
C SER A 194 24.66 -4.23 -17.86
N ALA A 195 23.56 -4.99 -17.90
CA ALA A 195 23.35 -6.13 -17.02
C ALA A 195 23.30 -7.42 -17.86
N LYS A 196 24.15 -8.39 -17.50
CA LYS A 196 24.06 -9.75 -18.01
C LYS A 196 23.14 -10.55 -17.09
N THR A 197 22.05 -11.06 -17.65
CA THR A 197 21.03 -11.79 -16.87
C THR A 197 20.35 -12.88 -17.69
N ASP A 198 19.97 -13.96 -17.01
CA ASP A 198 19.09 -15.00 -17.55
C ASP A 198 17.63 -14.56 -17.45
N LEU A 199 17.13 -13.96 -18.54
CA LEU A 199 15.76 -13.46 -18.60
C LEU A 199 14.74 -14.60 -18.57
N PHE A 200 13.60 -14.31 -17.96
CA PHE A 200 12.44 -15.19 -17.86
C PHE A 200 12.70 -16.46 -17.06
N ASN A 201 13.59 -16.37 -16.06
CA ASN A 201 13.81 -17.42 -15.10
C ASN A 201 12.94 -17.19 -13.84
N PRO A 202 11.79 -17.87 -13.72
CA PRO A 202 10.87 -17.61 -12.61
C PRO A 202 11.44 -17.97 -11.24
N PHE A 203 12.47 -18.83 -11.17
CA PHE A 203 13.13 -19.19 -9.91
C PHE A 203 13.90 -18.01 -9.30
N THR A 204 14.34 -17.06 -10.13
CA THR A 204 15.00 -15.82 -9.67
C THR A 204 14.07 -14.96 -8.81
N LEU A 205 12.76 -15.02 -9.09
CA LEU A 205 11.76 -14.14 -8.48
C LEU A 205 10.85 -14.86 -7.47
N SER A 206 10.77 -16.19 -7.52
CA SER A 206 9.75 -16.95 -6.78
C SER A 206 9.81 -16.74 -5.27
N SER A 207 11.00 -16.67 -4.68
CA SER A 207 11.14 -16.48 -3.23
C SER A 207 10.78 -15.05 -2.80
N LEU A 208 11.04 -14.03 -3.62
CA LEU A 208 10.52 -12.68 -3.34
C LEU A 208 8.99 -12.63 -3.42
N VAL A 209 8.39 -13.33 -4.41
CA VAL A 209 6.93 -13.43 -4.51
C VAL A 209 6.33 -14.17 -3.32
N GLU A 210 6.98 -15.22 -2.84
CA GLU A 210 6.58 -15.94 -1.62
C GLU A 210 6.55 -15.00 -0.40
N THR A 211 7.59 -14.17 -0.20
CA THR A 211 7.61 -13.13 0.84
C THR A 211 6.44 -12.15 0.69
N ILE A 212 6.23 -11.62 -0.52
CA ILE A 212 5.20 -10.60 -0.79
C ILE A 212 3.79 -11.14 -0.55
N LEU A 213 3.52 -12.36 -1.01
CA LEU A 213 2.18 -12.95 -0.96
C LEU A 213 1.84 -13.62 0.37
N THR A 214 2.82 -13.81 1.25
CA THR A 214 2.59 -14.32 2.61
C THR A 214 2.69 -13.17 3.60
N ASP A 215 3.77 -13.08 4.38
CA ASP A 215 3.95 -12.04 5.39
C ASP A 215 4.94 -10.96 4.91
N GLN A 216 4.43 -9.80 4.53
CA GLN A 216 5.23 -8.69 4.00
C GLN A 216 6.21 -8.08 5.02
N SER A 217 6.07 -8.38 6.32
CA SER A 217 7.03 -7.94 7.36
C SER A 217 8.42 -8.57 7.21
N GLY A 218 8.53 -9.66 6.44
CA GLY A 218 9.80 -10.30 6.09
C GLY A 218 10.55 -9.58 4.96
N PHE A 219 9.91 -8.67 4.20
CA PHE A 219 10.55 -8.00 3.09
C PHE A 219 11.54 -6.94 3.57
N HIS A 220 12.79 -7.05 3.14
CA HIS A 220 13.88 -6.12 3.41
C HIS A 220 14.77 -6.02 2.16
N ILE A 221 15.52 -4.94 1.97
CA ILE A 221 16.41 -4.79 0.80
C ILE A 221 17.86 -4.97 1.28
N GLY A 222 18.55 -5.95 0.71
CA GLY A 222 19.97 -6.18 0.96
C GLY A 222 20.91 -5.34 0.08
N TYR A 223 22.21 -5.55 0.28
CA TYR A 223 23.29 -4.98 -0.53
C TYR A 223 24.06 -6.10 -1.23
N SER A 224 24.45 -5.88 -2.49
CA SER A 224 25.33 -6.80 -3.21
C SER A 224 26.78 -6.46 -2.91
N GLU A 225 27.46 -7.31 -2.15
CA GLU A 225 28.91 -7.18 -1.94
C GLU A 225 29.69 -7.43 -3.24
N LYS A 226 29.17 -8.30 -4.11
CA LYS A 226 29.78 -8.67 -5.39
C LYS A 226 29.99 -7.47 -6.32
N ASP A 227 28.95 -6.64 -6.48
CA ASP A 227 28.95 -5.56 -7.49
C ASP A 227 29.03 -4.16 -6.86
N ALA A 228 29.07 -4.05 -5.53
CA ALA A 228 28.97 -2.79 -4.79
C ALA A 228 27.73 -1.95 -5.16
N LYS A 229 26.60 -2.62 -5.37
CA LYS A 229 25.34 -2.04 -5.85
C LYS A 229 24.17 -2.41 -4.95
N SER A 230 23.14 -1.56 -4.94
CA SER A 230 21.88 -1.89 -4.28
C SER A 230 21.20 -3.05 -5.01
N MET A 231 20.70 -4.04 -4.25
CA MET A 231 19.89 -5.13 -4.81
C MET A 231 18.64 -4.63 -5.54
N GLN A 232 18.13 -3.44 -5.18
CA GLN A 232 17.04 -2.78 -5.88
C GLN A 232 17.40 -2.37 -7.31
N GLU A 233 18.65 -1.95 -7.55
CA GLU A 233 19.13 -1.59 -8.90
C GLU A 233 19.14 -2.83 -9.80
N LYS A 234 19.69 -3.94 -9.30
CA LYS A 234 19.68 -5.24 -9.99
C LYS A 234 18.25 -5.70 -10.34
N LEU A 235 17.34 -5.65 -9.37
CA LEU A 235 15.94 -6.00 -9.60
C LEU A 235 15.29 -5.11 -10.66
N ASN A 236 15.54 -3.79 -10.62
CA ASN A 236 15.01 -2.87 -11.63
C ASN A 236 15.52 -3.17 -13.05
N HIS A 237 16.77 -3.63 -13.21
CA HIS A 237 17.27 -4.08 -14.51
C HIS A 237 16.49 -5.30 -15.04
N LEU A 238 16.26 -6.30 -14.19
CA LEU A 238 15.49 -7.50 -14.55
C LEU A 238 14.05 -7.15 -14.95
N LEU A 239 13.35 -6.37 -14.10
CA LEU A 239 11.97 -5.97 -14.34
C LEU A 239 11.81 -5.19 -15.67
N ARG A 240 12.76 -4.31 -16.00
CA ARG A 240 12.73 -3.55 -17.27
C ARG A 240 13.01 -4.42 -18.48
N ALA A 241 13.97 -5.33 -18.38
CA ALA A 241 14.32 -6.22 -19.49
C ALA A 241 13.17 -7.17 -19.85
N GLU A 242 12.43 -7.64 -18.84
CA GLU A 242 11.31 -8.56 -19.02
C GLU A 242 9.98 -7.88 -19.38
N ALA A 243 9.86 -6.55 -19.24
CA ALA A 243 8.62 -5.81 -19.54
C ALA A 243 8.16 -5.95 -21.02
N SER A 244 9.07 -6.28 -21.94
CA SER A 244 8.74 -6.49 -23.36
C SER A 244 7.85 -7.72 -23.62
N ALA A 245 7.69 -8.61 -22.63
CA ALA A 245 6.98 -9.89 -22.75
C ALA A 245 5.48 -9.84 -22.40
N GLU A 246 4.90 -8.67 -22.15
CA GLU A 246 3.52 -8.53 -21.67
C GLU A 246 2.43 -9.09 -22.61
N ARG A 247 2.69 -9.19 -23.92
CA ARG A 247 1.70 -9.64 -24.94
C ARG A 247 1.62 -11.17 -25.11
N ILE A 248 2.19 -11.94 -24.19
CA ILE A 248 2.33 -13.40 -24.38
C ILE A 248 1.02 -14.16 -24.21
N ILE A 249 0.10 -13.69 -23.35
CA ILE A 249 -1.14 -14.43 -23.04
C ILE A 249 -2.13 -14.45 -24.22
N ASP A 250 -2.22 -13.37 -24.99
CA ASP A 250 -3.19 -13.22 -26.07
C ASP A 250 -2.93 -14.19 -27.24
N ASP A 251 -1.73 -14.77 -27.33
CA ASP A 251 -1.30 -15.67 -28.41
C ASP A 251 -0.57 -16.91 -27.88
N LEU A 252 -0.94 -17.37 -26.68
CA LEU A 252 -0.26 -18.47 -25.97
C LEU A 252 -0.13 -19.75 -26.82
N ASP A 253 -1.17 -20.16 -27.55
CA ASP A 253 -1.15 -21.45 -28.26
C ASP A 253 -0.29 -21.40 -29.52
N ALA A 254 -0.34 -20.30 -30.29
CA ALA A 254 0.53 -20.13 -31.45
C ALA A 254 1.99 -20.01 -31.01
N ARG A 255 2.25 -19.35 -29.88
CA ARG A 255 3.59 -19.26 -29.30
C ARG A 255 4.08 -20.59 -28.72
N ILE A 256 3.21 -21.42 -28.12
CA ILE A 256 3.58 -22.77 -27.68
C ILE A 256 4.00 -23.61 -28.88
N ALA A 257 3.27 -23.53 -30.00
CA ALA A 257 3.57 -24.28 -31.22
C ALA A 257 4.95 -23.93 -31.82
N VAL A 258 5.41 -22.68 -31.65
CA VAL A 258 6.69 -22.20 -32.21
C VAL A 258 7.85 -22.27 -31.20
N VAL A 259 7.61 -21.88 -29.95
CA VAL A 259 8.63 -21.65 -28.92
C VAL A 259 8.80 -22.84 -27.97
N GLY A 260 7.80 -23.73 -27.94
CA GLY A 260 7.76 -24.86 -27.01
C GLY A 260 7.14 -24.49 -25.66
N ARG A 261 6.41 -25.46 -25.11
CA ARG A 261 5.57 -25.30 -23.92
C ARG A 261 6.35 -24.85 -22.67
N ASP A 262 7.51 -25.45 -22.42
CA ASP A 262 8.30 -25.16 -21.22
C ASP A 262 8.80 -23.71 -21.19
N ARG A 263 9.24 -23.20 -22.33
CA ARG A 263 9.73 -21.83 -22.44
C ARG A 263 8.59 -20.83 -22.24
N ILE A 264 7.41 -21.10 -22.79
CA ILE A 264 6.22 -20.26 -22.57
C ILE A 264 5.75 -20.29 -21.12
N ARG A 265 5.81 -21.44 -20.44
CA ARG A 265 5.52 -21.55 -19.01
C ARG A 265 6.47 -20.69 -18.18
N ARG A 266 7.77 -20.74 -18.47
CA ARG A 266 8.78 -19.92 -17.78
C ARG A 266 8.53 -18.42 -17.94
N ILE A 267 8.31 -17.97 -19.19
CA ILE A 267 8.05 -16.55 -19.46
C ILE A 267 6.75 -16.09 -18.79
N THR A 268 5.67 -16.88 -18.90
CA THR A 268 4.39 -16.51 -18.29
C THR A 268 4.52 -16.39 -16.76
N ALA A 269 5.26 -17.31 -16.13
CA ALA A 269 5.52 -17.26 -14.70
C ALA A 269 6.32 -16.01 -14.28
N SER A 270 7.39 -15.67 -15.00
CA SER A 270 8.17 -14.49 -14.64
C SER A 270 7.40 -13.18 -14.88
N VAL A 271 6.60 -13.07 -15.95
CA VAL A 271 5.72 -11.90 -16.19
C VAL A 271 4.70 -11.73 -15.06
N ILE A 272 4.07 -12.82 -14.61
CA ILE A 272 3.14 -12.77 -13.47
C ILE A 272 3.86 -12.32 -12.19
N TYR A 273 5.03 -12.91 -11.91
CA TYR A 273 5.84 -12.54 -10.74
C TYR A 273 6.29 -11.08 -10.79
N ASN A 274 6.66 -10.57 -11.96
CA ASN A 274 7.00 -9.16 -12.15
C ASN A 274 5.85 -8.25 -11.76
N HIS A 275 4.63 -8.52 -12.22
CA HIS A 275 3.47 -7.70 -11.86
C HIS A 275 3.16 -7.70 -10.36
N ILE A 276 3.35 -8.84 -9.68
CA ILE A 276 3.21 -8.94 -8.22
C ILE A 276 4.27 -8.09 -7.51
N ILE A 277 5.53 -8.23 -7.91
CA ILE A 277 6.66 -7.47 -7.33
C ILE A 277 6.49 -5.96 -7.59
N ILE A 278 6.14 -5.59 -8.82
CA ILE A 278 5.87 -4.20 -9.21
C ILE A 278 4.73 -3.63 -8.38
N GLY A 279 3.64 -4.39 -8.20
CA GLY A 279 2.49 -3.99 -7.37
C GLY A 279 2.92 -3.68 -5.94
N PHE A 280 3.62 -4.61 -5.32
CA PHE A 280 4.14 -4.45 -3.96
C PHE A 280 5.11 -3.27 -3.82
N LEU A 281 6.13 -3.17 -4.69
CA LEU A 281 7.11 -2.08 -4.64
C LEU A 281 6.47 -0.70 -4.88
N ALA A 282 5.48 -0.64 -5.77
CA ALA A 282 4.70 0.57 -5.99
C ALA A 282 3.89 0.96 -4.76
N MET A 283 3.27 -0.01 -4.08
CA MET A 283 2.55 0.21 -2.81
C MET A 283 3.51 0.72 -1.73
N ALA A 284 4.66 0.07 -1.54
CA ALA A 284 5.70 0.50 -0.59
C ALA A 284 6.21 1.92 -0.90
N GLY A 285 6.29 2.28 -2.19
CA GLY A 285 6.61 3.62 -2.67
C GLY A 285 5.44 4.62 -2.67
N SER A 286 4.30 4.29 -2.06
CA SER A 286 3.07 5.13 -2.02
C SER A 286 2.48 5.49 -3.39
N LYS A 287 2.76 4.70 -4.44
CA LYS A 287 2.22 4.82 -5.79
C LYS A 287 1.02 3.88 -5.97
N TYR A 288 -0.01 4.06 -5.13
CA TYR A 288 -1.10 3.10 -4.99
C TYR A 288 -1.91 2.84 -6.26
N GLY A 289 -2.14 3.84 -7.12
CA GLY A 289 -2.84 3.63 -8.39
C GLY A 289 -2.13 2.62 -9.29
N TYR A 290 -0.81 2.83 -9.45
CA TYR A 290 0.05 1.91 -10.20
C TYR A 290 0.18 0.54 -9.53
N ALA A 291 0.21 0.50 -8.19
CA ALA A 291 0.23 -0.74 -7.42
C ALA A 291 -1.00 -1.61 -7.69
N ILE A 292 -2.19 -1.00 -7.65
CA ILE A 292 -3.47 -1.65 -7.90
C ILE A 292 -3.54 -2.18 -9.34
N GLU A 293 -3.12 -1.38 -10.32
CA GLU A 293 -3.10 -1.81 -11.73
C GLU A 293 -2.19 -3.01 -11.95
N ALA A 294 -0.97 -2.99 -11.40
CA ALA A 294 -0.03 -4.09 -11.52
C ALA A 294 -0.55 -5.37 -10.83
N ALA A 295 -1.07 -5.27 -9.60
CA ALA A 295 -1.64 -6.41 -8.88
C ALA A 295 -2.86 -6.99 -9.62
N LYS A 296 -3.75 -6.15 -10.15
CA LYS A 296 -4.90 -6.59 -10.97
C LYS A 296 -4.44 -7.29 -12.25
N LYS A 297 -3.37 -6.80 -12.88
CA LYS A 297 -2.79 -7.43 -14.07
C LYS A 297 -2.30 -8.84 -13.74
N ALA A 298 -1.60 -9.02 -12.62
CA ALA A 298 -1.18 -10.36 -12.17
C ALA A 298 -2.39 -11.31 -12.00
N VAL A 299 -3.46 -10.86 -11.34
CA VAL A 299 -4.70 -11.65 -11.19
C VAL A 299 -5.31 -11.99 -12.54
N GLN A 300 -5.42 -11.02 -13.44
CA GLN A 300 -5.98 -11.22 -14.78
C GLN A 300 -5.22 -12.30 -15.54
N LEU A 301 -3.89 -12.25 -15.51
CA LEU A 301 -3.02 -13.23 -16.19
C LEU A 301 -3.17 -14.63 -15.58
N LEU A 302 -3.19 -14.71 -14.25
CA LEU A 302 -3.36 -15.96 -13.51
C LEU A 302 -4.72 -16.62 -13.82
N GLU A 303 -5.81 -15.85 -13.78
CA GLU A 303 -7.15 -16.37 -14.06
C GLU A 303 -7.35 -16.71 -15.54
N ALA A 304 -6.76 -15.94 -16.46
CA ALA A 304 -6.79 -16.23 -17.88
C ALA A 304 -6.09 -17.56 -18.18
N GLY A 305 -4.89 -17.78 -17.61
CA GLY A 305 -4.17 -19.05 -17.73
C GLY A 305 -4.94 -20.21 -17.10
N LEU A 306 -5.54 -20.03 -15.92
CA LEU A 306 -6.36 -21.06 -15.28
C LEU A 306 -7.57 -21.45 -16.14
N ARG A 307 -8.29 -20.48 -16.72
CA ARG A 307 -9.43 -20.74 -17.62
C ARG A 307 -9.00 -21.45 -18.89
N LYS A 308 -7.91 -20.97 -19.51
CA LYS A 308 -7.41 -21.49 -20.79
C LYS A 308 -6.96 -22.95 -20.67
N TRP A 309 -6.31 -23.30 -19.55
CA TRP A 309 -5.79 -24.64 -19.30
C TRP A 309 -6.58 -25.39 -18.23
N ALA A 310 -7.87 -25.10 -18.09
CA ALA A 310 -8.71 -25.71 -17.05
C ALA A 310 -8.78 -27.24 -17.16
N HIS A 311 -8.72 -27.77 -18.39
CA HIS A 311 -8.83 -29.19 -18.71
C HIS A 311 -7.54 -29.98 -18.55
N GLU A 312 -6.40 -29.31 -18.36
CA GLU A 312 -5.11 -29.98 -18.25
C GLU A 312 -4.83 -30.45 -16.82
N ASP A 313 -4.07 -31.53 -16.69
CA ASP A 313 -3.55 -31.98 -15.40
C ASP A 313 -2.71 -30.89 -14.73
N PRO A 314 -2.78 -30.69 -13.40
CA PRO A 314 -2.03 -29.66 -12.69
C PRO A 314 -0.53 -29.62 -12.95
N ASP A 315 0.13 -30.77 -13.13
CA ASP A 315 1.56 -30.83 -13.40
C ASP A 315 1.88 -30.32 -14.82
N THR A 316 0.95 -30.54 -15.75
CA THR A 316 1.01 -30.10 -17.15
C THR A 316 0.64 -28.62 -17.32
N ARG A 317 -0.31 -28.11 -16.54
CA ARG A 317 -0.69 -26.69 -16.49
C ARG A 317 0.37 -25.84 -15.78
N GLY A 318 0.95 -26.38 -14.71
CA GLY A 318 1.98 -25.74 -13.91
C GLY A 318 1.46 -25.00 -12.67
N ASN A 319 2.28 -25.04 -11.63
CA ASN A 319 1.97 -24.50 -10.30
C ASN A 319 1.74 -22.98 -10.25
N ILE A 320 2.16 -22.26 -11.29
CA ILE A 320 1.90 -20.82 -11.41
C ILE A 320 0.39 -20.51 -11.51
N PHE A 321 -0.44 -21.42 -12.03
CA PHE A 321 -1.91 -21.21 -12.05
C PHE A 321 -2.60 -21.87 -10.86
N SER A 322 -1.88 -22.10 -9.77
CA SER A 322 -2.47 -22.69 -8.57
C SER A 322 -3.50 -21.74 -7.96
N ILE A 323 -4.60 -22.32 -7.47
CA ILE A 323 -5.67 -21.58 -6.82
C ILE A 323 -5.17 -20.78 -5.60
N LYS A 324 -4.15 -21.29 -4.88
CA LYS A 324 -3.51 -20.54 -3.79
C LYS A 324 -2.86 -19.25 -4.27
N LEU A 325 -2.20 -19.28 -5.44
CA LEU A 325 -1.46 -18.13 -5.94
C LEU A 325 -2.43 -17.07 -6.45
N ILE A 326 -3.51 -17.50 -7.13
CA ILE A 326 -4.62 -16.62 -7.51
C ILE A 326 -5.21 -15.94 -6.29
N ARG A 327 -5.57 -16.70 -5.25
CA ARG A 327 -6.18 -16.14 -4.04
C ARG A 327 -5.28 -15.11 -3.36
N ASN A 328 -3.98 -15.40 -3.21
CA ASN A 328 -3.05 -14.46 -2.59
C ASN A 328 -2.76 -13.25 -3.50
N ALA A 329 -2.80 -13.39 -4.83
CA ALA A 329 -2.71 -12.25 -5.74
C ALA A 329 -3.95 -11.35 -5.64
N LYS A 330 -5.16 -11.91 -5.46
CA LYS A 330 -6.39 -11.14 -5.17
C LYS A 330 -6.26 -10.39 -3.85
N MET A 331 -5.69 -11.04 -2.83
CA MET A 331 -5.37 -10.40 -1.55
C MET A 331 -4.39 -9.23 -1.72
N GLU A 332 -3.41 -9.33 -2.63
CA GLU A 332 -2.48 -8.22 -2.90
C GLU A 332 -3.19 -6.99 -3.50
N VAL A 333 -4.18 -7.20 -4.38
CA VAL A 333 -5.02 -6.10 -4.87
C VAL A 333 -5.78 -5.43 -3.72
N MET A 334 -6.34 -6.23 -2.81
CA MET A 334 -7.04 -5.74 -1.62
C MET A 334 -6.09 -4.98 -0.69
N ARG A 335 -4.87 -5.48 -0.44
CA ARG A 335 -3.85 -4.78 0.36
C ARG A 335 -3.54 -3.42 -0.22
N CYS A 336 -3.35 -3.32 -1.54
CA CYS A 336 -3.09 -2.04 -2.21
C CYS A 336 -4.23 -1.02 -1.99
N LEU A 337 -5.50 -1.47 -2.05
CA LEU A 337 -6.67 -0.63 -1.80
C LEU A 337 -6.75 -0.18 -0.33
N VAL A 338 -6.53 -1.11 0.61
CA VAL A 338 -6.55 -0.85 2.06
C VAL A 338 -5.47 0.18 2.43
N HIS A 339 -4.22 -0.06 2.02
CA HIS A 339 -3.11 0.85 2.31
C HIS A 339 -3.29 2.21 1.65
N GLY A 340 -3.75 2.24 0.40
CA GLY A 340 -4.08 3.48 -0.30
C GLY A 340 -5.13 4.30 0.45
N TYR A 341 -6.20 3.65 0.93
CA TYR A 341 -7.25 4.31 1.70
C TYR A 341 -6.74 4.84 3.06
N GLN A 342 -6.00 4.03 3.82
CA GLN A 342 -5.52 4.39 5.16
C GLN A 342 -4.50 5.52 5.13
N THR A 343 -3.67 5.59 4.09
CA THR A 343 -2.65 6.65 3.95
C THR A 343 -3.18 7.92 3.29
N ALA A 344 -4.34 7.86 2.63
CA ALA A 344 -4.98 9.03 2.04
C ALA A 344 -5.41 10.04 3.11
N LYS A 345 -4.81 11.24 3.05
CA LYS A 345 -5.01 12.33 4.02
C LYS A 345 -6.33 13.10 3.84
N THR A 346 -7.00 12.97 2.70
CA THR A 346 -8.22 13.73 2.40
C THR A 346 -9.33 12.81 1.92
N ASN A 347 -10.57 13.20 2.19
CA ASN A 347 -11.75 12.47 1.66
C ASN A 347 -11.74 12.43 0.13
N SER A 348 -11.20 13.45 -0.54
CA SER A 348 -11.06 13.43 -2.00
C SER A 348 -10.04 12.39 -2.47
N ALA A 349 -8.92 12.24 -1.77
CA ALA A 349 -7.92 11.21 -2.10
C ALA A 349 -8.46 9.80 -1.82
N ARG A 350 -9.26 9.62 -0.76
CA ARG A 350 -9.92 8.35 -0.43
C ARG A 350 -10.87 7.85 -1.52
N LYS A 351 -11.44 8.74 -2.33
CA LYS A 351 -12.28 8.35 -3.48
C LYS A 351 -11.53 7.53 -4.54
N ALA A 352 -10.19 7.58 -4.57
CA ALA A 352 -9.39 6.73 -5.44
C ALA A 352 -9.34 5.26 -4.99
N PHE A 353 -9.87 4.96 -3.79
CA PHE A 353 -9.90 3.62 -3.19
C PHE A 353 -11.33 3.28 -2.76
N PRO A 354 -12.22 2.97 -3.72
CA PRO A 354 -13.64 2.75 -3.43
C PRO A 354 -13.86 1.57 -2.47
N LEU A 355 -14.73 1.75 -1.48
CA LEU A 355 -15.00 0.73 -0.47
C LEU A 355 -15.73 -0.50 -1.03
N ASP A 356 -16.57 -0.31 -2.04
CA ASP A 356 -17.25 -1.38 -2.78
C ASP A 356 -16.25 -2.25 -3.56
N GLU A 357 -15.23 -1.61 -4.15
CA GLU A 357 -14.14 -2.35 -4.79
C GLU A 357 -13.31 -3.13 -3.75
N MET A 358 -12.96 -2.53 -2.62
CA MET A 358 -12.27 -3.22 -1.53
C MET A 358 -13.09 -4.41 -1.02
N GLU A 359 -14.41 -4.23 -0.83
CA GLU A 359 -15.34 -5.27 -0.40
C GLU A 359 -15.40 -6.43 -1.42
N LYS A 360 -15.45 -6.10 -2.71
CA LYS A 360 -15.45 -7.08 -3.80
C LYS A 360 -14.20 -7.96 -3.76
N TRP A 361 -13.02 -7.38 -3.61
CA TRP A 361 -11.77 -8.16 -3.55
C TRP A 361 -11.66 -8.98 -2.27
N ALA A 362 -12.06 -8.44 -1.12
CA ALA A 362 -12.09 -9.19 0.13
C ALA A 362 -13.01 -10.41 0.04
N LYS A 363 -14.23 -10.25 -0.52
CA LYS A 363 -15.15 -11.37 -0.76
C LYS A 363 -14.59 -12.38 -1.75
N ALA A 364 -13.99 -11.93 -2.84
CA ALA A 364 -13.35 -12.82 -3.82
C ALA A 364 -12.24 -13.69 -3.19
N VAL A 365 -11.48 -13.16 -2.23
CA VAL A 365 -10.49 -13.95 -1.46
C VAL A 365 -11.17 -15.00 -0.57
N LEU A 366 -12.28 -14.65 0.08
CA LEU A 366 -13.04 -15.56 0.95
C LEU A 366 -13.79 -16.65 0.18
N ASP A 367 -14.22 -16.34 -1.04
CA ASP A 367 -14.96 -17.23 -1.93
C ASP A 367 -14.06 -18.28 -2.59
N ASP A 368 -12.76 -18.00 -2.73
CA ASP A 368 -11.76 -18.94 -3.24
C ASP A 368 -11.51 -20.08 -2.21
N LYS A 369 -12.37 -21.11 -2.25
CA LYS A 369 -12.26 -22.31 -1.42
C LYS A 369 -11.22 -23.27 -2.00
N ILE A 370 -10.19 -23.55 -1.20
CA ILE A 370 -9.14 -24.52 -1.54
C ILE A 370 -9.51 -25.88 -0.91
N PRO A 371 -9.61 -26.97 -1.70
CA PRO A 371 -9.97 -28.29 -1.18
C PRO A 371 -9.00 -28.78 -0.10
N ALA A 372 -9.50 -29.45 0.94
CA ALA A 372 -8.68 -29.95 2.05
C ALA A 372 -7.52 -30.87 1.59
N ALA A 373 -7.76 -31.67 0.55
CA ALA A 373 -6.74 -32.54 -0.06
C ALA A 373 -5.53 -31.78 -0.63
N TYR A 374 -5.69 -30.49 -0.98
CA TYR A 374 -4.58 -29.65 -1.45
C TYR A 374 -3.51 -29.48 -0.36
N TRP A 375 -3.95 -29.36 0.90
CA TRP A 375 -3.07 -29.09 2.04
C TRP A 375 -2.32 -30.32 2.54
N GLN A 376 -2.74 -31.53 2.18
CA GLN A 376 -2.07 -32.78 2.56
C GLN A 376 -0.70 -32.96 1.90
N ARG A 377 -0.36 -32.11 0.92
CA ARG A 377 0.88 -32.18 0.16
C ARG A 377 2.10 -31.58 0.87
N SER A 378 1.90 -30.88 1.99
CA SER A 378 2.98 -30.24 2.75
C SER A 378 2.74 -30.34 4.24
N ASN A 379 3.76 -30.78 4.99
CA ASN A 379 3.78 -30.77 6.45
C ASN A 379 4.28 -29.43 7.03
N ASP A 380 4.54 -28.45 6.17
CA ASP A 380 5.01 -27.14 6.58
C ASP A 380 3.85 -26.27 7.08
N ILE A 381 3.69 -26.24 8.40
CA ILE A 381 2.56 -25.57 9.06
C ILE A 381 2.64 -24.04 8.88
N ALA A 382 3.85 -23.45 8.86
CA ALA A 382 4.03 -22.01 8.64
C ALA A 382 3.66 -21.63 7.20
N TRP A 383 4.07 -22.42 6.21
CA TRP A 383 3.62 -22.25 4.83
C TRP A 383 2.09 -22.33 4.72
N ARG A 384 1.51 -23.36 5.35
CA ARG A 384 0.07 -23.59 5.34
C ARG A 384 -0.66 -22.40 5.97
N LEU A 385 -0.14 -21.84 7.06
CA LEU A 385 -0.69 -20.65 7.68
C LEU A 385 -0.74 -19.46 6.69
N GLY A 386 0.38 -19.18 6.00
CA GLY A 386 0.50 -18.06 5.05
C GLY A 386 -0.36 -18.19 3.79
N TYR A 387 -0.75 -19.41 3.41
CA TYR A 387 -1.59 -19.65 2.25
C TYR A 387 -3.03 -20.03 2.57
N GLU A 388 -3.33 -20.58 3.74
CA GLU A 388 -4.67 -21.03 4.12
C GLU A 388 -5.40 -19.98 4.95
N ALA A 389 -4.84 -19.62 6.11
CA ALA A 389 -5.50 -18.77 7.09
C ALA A 389 -5.24 -17.28 6.83
N LEU A 390 -4.02 -16.93 6.41
CA LEU A 390 -3.63 -15.54 6.19
C LEU A 390 -4.54 -14.76 5.24
N PRO A 391 -4.83 -15.27 4.04
CA PRO A 391 -5.74 -14.59 3.13
C PRO A 391 -7.15 -14.41 3.71
N GLN A 392 -7.61 -15.37 4.51
CA GLN A 392 -8.93 -15.30 5.13
C GLN A 392 -8.98 -14.23 6.22
N TRP A 393 -7.98 -14.15 7.11
CA TRP A 393 -8.01 -13.14 8.16
C TRP A 393 -7.80 -11.73 7.62
N GLU A 394 -6.99 -11.54 6.59
CA GLU A 394 -6.80 -10.22 5.99
C GLU A 394 -8.04 -9.73 5.26
N ALA A 395 -8.72 -10.63 4.54
CA ALA A 395 -10.00 -10.31 3.92
C ALA A 395 -11.06 -9.94 4.95
N ASN A 396 -11.13 -10.66 6.07
CA ASN A 396 -12.02 -10.31 7.17
C ASN A 396 -11.62 -8.97 7.84
N ALA A 397 -10.33 -8.70 8.03
CA ALA A 397 -9.85 -7.42 8.56
C ALA A 397 -10.22 -6.25 7.62
N ALA A 398 -10.15 -6.43 6.31
CA ALA A 398 -10.58 -5.42 5.32
C ALA A 398 -12.10 -5.16 5.39
N LEU A 399 -12.91 -6.21 5.52
CA LEU A 399 -14.36 -6.07 5.74
C LEU A 399 -14.68 -5.38 7.08
N GLY A 400 -13.91 -5.68 8.13
CA GLY A 400 -13.96 -4.97 9.41
C GLY A 400 -13.65 -3.48 9.25
N LEU A 401 -12.60 -3.14 8.49
CA LEU A 401 -12.20 -1.76 8.19
C LEU A 401 -13.30 -0.99 7.47
N ILE A 402 -13.94 -1.59 6.45
CA ILE A 402 -15.08 -0.96 5.75
C ILE A 402 -16.21 -0.65 6.73
N GLY A 403 -16.50 -1.56 7.65
CA GLY A 403 -17.48 -1.32 8.73
C GLY A 403 -17.06 -0.16 9.65
N ASN A 404 -15.81 -0.13 10.10
CA ASN A 404 -15.28 0.94 10.95
C ASN A 404 -15.26 2.31 10.24
N ILE A 405 -15.05 2.35 8.92
CA ILE A 405 -15.15 3.58 8.14
C ILE A 405 -16.59 4.11 8.20
N ARG A 406 -17.59 3.25 8.01
CA ARG A 406 -19.01 3.65 8.13
C ARG A 406 -19.37 4.10 9.55
N VAL A 407 -18.80 3.45 10.58
CA VAL A 407 -18.90 3.90 11.98
C VAL A 407 -18.34 5.32 12.11
N ALA A 408 -17.14 5.60 11.61
CA ALA A 408 -16.54 6.93 11.68
C ALA A 408 -17.35 7.98 10.90
N GLU A 409 -17.84 7.65 9.70
CA GLU A 409 -18.69 8.53 8.88
C GLU A 409 -20.00 8.90 9.60
N SER A 410 -20.62 7.95 10.30
CA SER A 410 -21.86 8.18 11.06
C SER A 410 -21.67 9.10 12.27
N LEU A 411 -20.49 9.08 12.90
CA LEU A 411 -20.13 10.02 13.97
C LEU A 411 -19.88 11.42 13.40
N GLY A 412 -19.45 11.53 12.13
CA GLY A 412 -19.23 12.79 11.42
C GLY A 412 -18.15 13.66 12.08
N ASP A 413 -18.15 14.96 11.77
CA ASP A 413 -17.18 15.89 12.36
C ASP A 413 -17.54 16.16 13.85
N THR A 414 -16.63 15.77 14.75
CA THR A 414 -16.73 15.99 16.20
C THR A 414 -16.25 17.38 16.64
N LYS A 415 -15.94 18.28 15.69
CA LYS A 415 -15.62 19.69 16.01
C LYS A 415 -16.80 20.49 16.54
N VAL A 416 -18.03 20.10 16.23
CA VAL A 416 -19.22 20.77 16.78
C VAL A 416 -19.38 20.37 18.24
N ALA A 417 -19.13 21.30 19.14
CA ALA A 417 -19.21 21.07 20.57
C ALA A 417 -20.67 20.91 21.05
N GLY A 418 -20.90 20.04 22.02
CA GLY A 418 -22.19 19.84 22.69
C GLY A 418 -23.18 18.92 21.98
N VAL A 419 -22.82 18.32 20.85
CA VAL A 419 -23.69 17.37 20.12
C VAL A 419 -23.28 15.93 20.39
N VAL A 420 -24.15 15.18 21.08
CA VAL A 420 -23.97 13.75 21.35
C VAL A 420 -24.40 12.91 20.17
N LYS A 421 -23.49 12.06 19.67
CA LYS A 421 -23.74 11.22 18.50
C LYS A 421 -23.41 9.77 18.77
N PHE A 422 -24.35 8.90 18.43
CA PHE A 422 -24.10 7.47 18.34
C PHE A 422 -23.60 7.11 16.94
N ALA A 423 -22.76 6.09 16.87
CA ALA A 423 -22.39 5.50 15.60
C ALA A 423 -23.56 4.70 15.00
N ASP A 424 -23.49 4.40 13.71
CA ASP A 424 -24.30 3.36 13.08
C ASP A 424 -24.02 2.02 13.77
N ILE A 425 -24.98 1.59 14.59
CA ILE A 425 -24.90 0.37 15.40
C ILE A 425 -24.76 -0.87 14.52
N GLU A 426 -25.45 -0.93 13.39
CA GLU A 426 -25.41 -2.10 12.52
C GLU A 426 -24.09 -2.16 11.75
N ALA A 427 -23.53 -1.01 11.36
CA ALA A 427 -22.16 -0.95 10.87
C ALA A 427 -21.14 -1.41 11.93
N ALA A 428 -21.30 -0.96 13.18
CA ALA A 428 -20.45 -1.34 14.30
C ALA A 428 -20.50 -2.85 14.59
N LYS A 429 -21.69 -3.45 14.66
CA LYS A 429 -21.87 -4.90 14.82
C LYS A 429 -21.22 -5.70 13.69
N ARG A 430 -21.38 -5.25 12.44
CA ARG A 430 -20.74 -5.89 11.28
C ARG A 430 -19.22 -5.79 11.36
N ALA A 431 -18.68 -4.62 11.68
CA ALA A 431 -17.24 -4.41 11.85
C ALA A 431 -16.68 -5.34 12.93
N ALA A 432 -17.34 -5.38 14.09
CA ALA A 432 -16.96 -6.22 15.23
C ALA A 432 -16.93 -7.71 14.86
N LYS A 433 -17.95 -8.21 14.16
CA LYS A 433 -18.03 -9.59 13.67
C LYS A 433 -16.83 -9.94 12.78
N TYR A 434 -16.50 -9.08 11.82
CA TYR A 434 -15.42 -9.34 10.88
C TYR A 434 -14.03 -9.26 11.53
N TYR A 435 -13.80 -8.30 12.43
CA TYR A 435 -12.54 -8.25 13.17
C TYR A 435 -12.38 -9.42 14.15
N ASP A 436 -13.46 -9.86 14.83
CA ASP A 436 -13.41 -11.07 15.67
C ASP A 436 -13.08 -12.31 14.84
N LEU A 437 -13.68 -12.45 13.65
CA LEU A 437 -13.36 -13.54 12.73
C LEU A 437 -11.89 -13.49 12.28
N ALA A 438 -11.38 -12.30 11.92
CA ALA A 438 -9.97 -12.12 11.58
C ALA A 438 -9.06 -12.51 12.76
N ALA A 439 -9.30 -11.96 13.95
CA ALA A 439 -8.49 -12.23 15.14
C ALA A 439 -8.51 -13.71 15.57
N SER A 440 -9.64 -14.41 15.37
CA SER A 440 -9.78 -15.83 15.70
C SER A 440 -8.91 -16.76 14.85
N LEU A 441 -8.55 -16.31 13.64
CA LEU A 441 -7.71 -17.06 12.71
C LEU A 441 -6.22 -16.77 12.91
N MET A 442 -5.87 -15.67 13.58
CA MET A 442 -4.48 -15.24 13.79
C MET A 442 -3.85 -15.95 15.00
N PRO A 443 -2.61 -16.44 14.90
CA PRO A 443 -1.81 -16.82 16.06
C PRO A 443 -1.59 -15.65 17.04
N ASP A 444 -1.51 -15.92 18.34
CA ASP A 444 -1.33 -14.88 19.38
C ASP A 444 -0.09 -14.00 19.22
N ASP A 445 0.96 -14.58 18.63
CA ASP A 445 2.25 -13.95 18.40
C ASP A 445 2.38 -13.30 17.01
N PHE A 446 1.30 -13.28 16.21
CA PHE A 446 1.27 -12.57 14.94
C PHE A 446 1.19 -11.05 15.19
N HIS A 447 2.10 -10.30 14.58
CA HIS A 447 2.41 -8.91 14.94
C HIS A 447 1.22 -7.94 14.83
N ASP A 448 0.28 -8.19 13.91
CA ASP A 448 -0.90 -7.35 13.70
C ASP A 448 -2.11 -7.72 14.57
N LYS A 449 -2.12 -8.90 15.21
CA LYS A 449 -3.30 -9.41 15.93
C LYS A 449 -3.78 -8.45 17.01
N ARG A 450 -2.83 -7.87 17.78
CA ARG A 450 -3.12 -6.89 18.83
C ARG A 450 -3.88 -5.65 18.31
N MET A 451 -3.55 -5.17 17.12
CA MET A 451 -4.23 -4.03 16.48
C MET A 451 -5.66 -4.42 16.06
N ILE A 452 -5.81 -5.59 15.43
CA ILE A 452 -7.09 -6.11 14.98
C ILE A 452 -8.05 -6.34 16.15
N MET A 453 -7.55 -6.83 17.29
CA MET A 453 -8.34 -7.02 18.50
C MET A 453 -8.81 -5.69 19.12
N TYR A 454 -7.99 -4.64 19.09
CA TYR A 454 -8.43 -3.29 19.47
C TYR A 454 -9.51 -2.75 18.52
N CYS A 455 -9.36 -2.95 17.21
CA CYS A 455 -10.40 -2.57 16.24
C CYS A 455 -11.72 -3.34 16.48
N ALA A 456 -11.65 -4.62 16.86
CA ALA A 456 -12.81 -5.41 17.23
C ALA A 456 -13.49 -4.86 18.49
N LEU A 457 -12.72 -4.60 19.55
CA LEU A 457 -13.24 -4.06 20.82
C LEU A 457 -13.85 -2.66 20.62
N TYR A 458 -13.20 -1.80 19.84
CA TYR A 458 -13.75 -0.49 19.46
C TYR A 458 -15.13 -0.65 18.82
N ALA A 459 -15.26 -1.51 17.81
CA ALA A 459 -16.52 -1.74 17.12
C ALA A 459 -17.60 -2.31 18.05
N HIS A 460 -17.26 -3.24 18.94
CA HIS A 460 -18.19 -3.76 19.95
C HIS A 460 -18.68 -2.68 20.92
N LEU A 461 -17.78 -1.84 21.41
CA LEU A 461 -18.11 -0.74 22.33
C LEU A 461 -18.99 0.32 21.64
N ARG A 462 -18.75 0.59 20.35
CA ARG A 462 -19.63 1.45 19.52
C ARG A 462 -21.02 0.84 19.33
N ALA A 463 -21.11 -0.47 19.17
CA ALA A 463 -22.38 -1.18 19.05
C ALA A 463 -23.14 -1.29 20.38
N GLY A 464 -22.42 -1.34 21.51
CA GLY A 464 -22.97 -1.65 22.82
C GLY A 464 -23.29 -3.14 22.99
N GLY A 465 -23.73 -3.52 24.19
CA GLY A 465 -24.15 -4.88 24.53
C GLY A 465 -23.04 -5.77 25.10
N LEU A 466 -21.82 -5.26 25.28
CA LEU A 466 -20.78 -6.01 25.99
C LEU A 466 -20.95 -5.92 27.50
N ARG A 467 -20.82 -7.07 28.17
CA ARG A 467 -20.65 -7.10 29.63
C ARG A 467 -19.28 -6.54 30.02
N VAL A 468 -19.20 -5.94 31.20
CA VAL A 468 -17.94 -5.47 31.79
C VAL A 468 -16.92 -6.61 31.90
N SER A 469 -17.36 -7.83 32.22
CA SER A 469 -16.49 -9.02 32.18
C SER A 469 -15.88 -9.27 30.79
N ALA A 470 -16.68 -9.15 29.72
CA ALA A 470 -16.21 -9.36 28.35
C ALA A 470 -15.22 -8.27 27.92
N ILE A 471 -15.42 -7.01 28.34
CA ILE A 471 -14.46 -5.92 28.08
C ILE A 471 -13.13 -6.23 28.77
N ARG A 472 -13.15 -6.61 30.05
CA ARG A 472 -11.94 -7.01 30.82
C ARG A 472 -11.22 -8.18 30.15
N SER A 473 -11.93 -9.23 29.79
CA SER A 473 -11.34 -10.40 29.12
C SER A 473 -10.71 -10.06 27.76
N ARG A 474 -11.34 -9.18 26.97
CA ARG A 474 -10.79 -8.73 25.69
C ARG A 474 -9.51 -7.91 25.87
N ILE A 475 -9.47 -6.97 26.82
CA ILE A 475 -8.25 -6.21 27.15
C ILE A 475 -7.13 -7.14 27.63
N ALA A 476 -7.44 -8.09 28.52
CA ALA A 476 -6.46 -9.07 28.99
C ALA A 476 -5.89 -9.93 27.85
N ALA A 477 -6.75 -10.35 26.90
CA ALA A 477 -6.31 -11.11 25.73
C ALA A 477 -5.42 -10.27 24.79
N ILE A 478 -5.71 -8.97 24.64
CA ILE A 478 -4.87 -8.04 23.88
C ILE A 478 -3.49 -7.89 24.54
N GLN A 479 -3.46 -7.69 25.86
CA GLN A 479 -2.21 -7.57 26.64
C GLN A 479 -1.37 -8.85 26.57
N HIS A 480 -2.01 -10.01 26.55
CA HIS A 480 -1.34 -11.30 26.34
C HIS A 480 -0.73 -11.45 24.94
N CYS A 481 -1.41 -10.97 23.89
CA CYS A 481 -0.80 -10.94 22.56
C CYS A 481 0.37 -9.93 22.52
N ASP A 482 0.20 -8.77 23.15
CA ASP A 482 1.25 -7.74 23.20
C ASP A 482 2.51 -8.23 23.91
N SER A 483 2.39 -8.97 25.01
CA SER A 483 3.56 -9.50 25.73
C SER A 483 4.39 -10.48 24.90
N LYS A 484 3.77 -11.19 23.96
CA LYS A 484 4.44 -12.09 23.00
C LYS A 484 5.11 -11.33 21.85
N VAL A 485 4.50 -10.25 21.37
CA VAL A 485 4.92 -9.52 20.16
C VAL A 485 5.94 -8.42 20.47
N SER A 486 5.75 -7.68 21.56
CA SER A 486 6.53 -6.50 21.93
C SER A 486 8.03 -6.73 22.07
N PRO A 487 8.55 -7.89 22.54
CA PRO A 487 9.99 -8.14 22.58
C PRO A 487 10.67 -8.06 21.21
N CYS A 488 9.97 -8.41 20.12
CA CYS A 488 10.54 -8.44 18.76
C CYS A 488 10.14 -7.22 17.95
N PHE A 489 8.86 -6.85 17.96
CA PHE A 489 8.30 -5.78 17.12
C PHE A 489 8.18 -4.42 17.85
N GLY A 490 8.52 -4.37 19.14
CA GLY A 490 8.32 -3.20 19.98
C GLY A 490 6.86 -3.03 20.44
N PRO A 491 6.62 -2.08 21.37
CA PRO A 491 5.29 -1.81 21.89
C PRO A 491 4.35 -1.37 20.77
N LEU A 492 3.06 -1.72 20.89
CA LEU A 492 2.05 -1.23 19.97
C LEU A 492 1.93 0.30 20.12
N PRO A 493 2.13 1.09 19.05
CA PRO A 493 1.91 2.53 19.12
C PRO A 493 0.45 2.81 19.48
N GLU A 494 0.22 3.85 20.28
CA GLU A 494 -1.14 4.32 20.53
C GLU A 494 -1.79 4.82 19.23
N PHE A 495 -3.02 4.39 19.01
CA PHE A 495 -3.88 4.85 17.93
C PHE A 495 -5.31 5.03 18.43
N GLU A 496 -6.14 5.73 17.68
CA GLU A 496 -7.47 6.17 18.12
C GLU A 496 -8.31 5.04 18.77
N ALA A 497 -8.35 3.86 18.14
CA ALA A 497 -9.13 2.74 18.66
C ALA A 497 -8.53 2.17 19.97
N SER A 498 -7.20 2.08 20.10
CA SER A 498 -6.57 1.60 21.34
C SER A 498 -6.80 2.58 22.48
N THR A 499 -6.60 3.88 22.24
CA THR A 499 -6.84 4.93 23.23
C THR A 499 -8.28 4.91 23.70
N PHE A 500 -9.24 4.87 22.74
CA PHE A 500 -10.66 4.75 23.04
C PHE A 500 -10.94 3.52 23.91
N CYS A 501 -10.49 2.32 23.50
CA CYS A 501 -10.77 1.08 24.23
C CYS A 501 -10.22 1.09 25.66
N ILE A 502 -8.99 1.60 25.86
CA ILE A 502 -8.37 1.70 27.18
C ILE A 502 -9.15 2.67 28.07
N THR A 503 -9.49 3.86 27.55
CA THR A 503 -10.29 4.84 28.29
C THR A 503 -11.66 4.28 28.69
N GLN A 504 -12.35 3.57 27.78
CA GLN A 504 -13.64 2.96 28.09
C GLN A 504 -13.52 1.79 29.08
N HIS A 505 -12.43 1.02 29.00
CA HIS A 505 -12.14 -0.04 29.97
C HIS A 505 -11.94 0.52 31.39
N GLU A 506 -11.19 1.63 31.51
CA GLU A 506 -10.97 2.33 32.77
C GLU A 506 -12.27 2.92 33.33
N ALA A 507 -13.09 3.54 32.47
CA ALA A 507 -14.38 4.13 32.85
C ALA A 507 -15.33 3.10 33.49
N VAL A 508 -15.30 1.84 33.02
CA VAL A 508 -16.15 0.76 33.54
C VAL A 508 -15.46 -0.12 34.58
N ALA A 509 -14.22 0.16 34.95
CA ALA A 509 -13.43 -0.67 35.87
C ALA A 509 -14.14 -0.88 37.22
N GLY A 510 -14.91 0.13 37.63
CA GLY A 510 -15.68 0.13 38.87
C GLY A 510 -16.99 -0.65 38.89
N LEU A 511 -17.51 -1.01 37.72
CA LEU A 511 -18.82 -1.62 37.60
C LEU A 511 -18.77 -3.15 37.86
N PRO A 512 -19.87 -3.75 38.37
CA PRO A 512 -19.96 -5.21 38.51
C PRO A 512 -19.80 -5.93 37.17
N ALA A 513 -19.21 -7.13 37.21
CA ALA A 513 -18.84 -7.88 36.00
C ALA A 513 -20.02 -8.27 35.09
N HIS A 514 -21.23 -8.38 35.65
CA HIS A 514 -22.46 -8.74 34.92
C HIS A 514 -23.12 -7.55 34.21
N VAL A 515 -22.75 -6.32 34.55
CA VAL A 515 -23.30 -5.10 33.96
C VAL A 515 -22.98 -5.07 32.46
N THR A 516 -23.99 -4.77 31.67
CA THR A 516 -23.93 -4.63 30.21
C THR A 516 -23.77 -3.15 29.86
N VAL A 517 -22.73 -2.81 29.11
CA VAL A 517 -22.47 -1.44 28.67
C VAL A 517 -23.31 -1.15 27.43
N LYS A 518 -24.05 -0.05 27.44
CA LYS A 518 -24.82 0.43 26.28
C LYS A 518 -23.90 0.93 25.17
N ALA A 519 -24.44 1.23 24.00
CA ALA A 519 -23.65 1.85 22.94
C ALA A 519 -22.98 3.14 23.42
N ILE A 520 -21.72 3.35 23.05
CA ILE A 520 -20.93 4.50 23.51
C ILE A 520 -20.98 5.61 22.45
N PRO A 521 -21.70 6.73 22.72
CA PRO A 521 -21.70 7.88 21.85
C PRO A 521 -20.41 8.68 22.00
N THR A 522 -20.14 9.55 21.03
CA THR A 522 -19.06 10.55 21.10
C THR A 522 -19.62 11.96 21.11
N PHE A 523 -18.97 12.85 21.86
CA PHE A 523 -19.15 14.29 21.73
C PHE A 523 -17.91 15.07 22.14
N ARG A 524 -17.84 16.32 21.71
CA ARG A 524 -16.87 17.30 22.20
C ARG A 524 -17.54 18.17 23.26
N CYS A 525 -17.01 18.16 24.48
CA CYS A 525 -17.51 19.07 25.52
C CYS A 525 -17.12 20.52 25.17
N PRO A 526 -18.05 21.49 25.18
CA PRO A 526 -17.69 22.89 25.01
C PRO A 526 -16.72 23.37 26.11
N PRO A 527 -15.76 24.26 25.79
CA PRO A 527 -14.84 24.80 26.78
C PRO A 527 -15.57 25.43 27.98
N GLY A 528 -15.14 25.11 29.20
CA GLY A 528 -15.71 25.66 30.44
C GLY A 528 -17.09 25.11 30.84
N ARG A 529 -17.60 24.09 30.15
CA ARG A 529 -18.84 23.39 30.51
C ARG A 529 -18.56 22.05 31.17
N ASP A 530 -19.50 21.60 32.00
CA ASP A 530 -19.46 20.26 32.56
C ASP A 530 -19.97 19.25 31.51
N PRO A 531 -19.22 18.17 31.20
CA PRO A 531 -19.69 17.16 30.25
C PRO A 531 -21.03 16.52 30.63
N ARG A 532 -21.37 16.48 31.93
CA ARG A 532 -22.63 15.92 32.44
C ARG A 532 -23.86 16.72 32.00
N ASP A 533 -23.69 17.99 31.62
CA ASP A 533 -24.79 18.80 31.07
C ASP A 533 -25.32 18.24 29.74
N PHE A 534 -24.55 17.41 29.04
CA PHE A 534 -24.84 16.94 27.68
C PHE A 534 -25.35 15.50 27.64
N ILE A 535 -25.28 14.78 28.76
CA ILE A 535 -25.69 13.37 28.85
C ILE A 535 -26.67 13.18 30.00
N SER A 536 -27.69 12.35 29.76
CA SER A 536 -28.69 11.98 30.77
C SER A 536 -29.15 10.54 30.52
N GLU A 537 -29.95 9.96 31.42
CA GLU A 537 -30.55 8.64 31.17
C GLU A 537 -31.33 8.59 29.84
N ALA A 538 -31.98 9.70 29.48
CA ALA A 538 -32.71 9.83 28.21
C ALA A 538 -31.80 9.76 26.98
N THR A 539 -30.51 10.11 27.09
CA THR A 539 -29.53 9.98 26.00
C THR A 539 -29.40 8.53 25.53
N TRP A 540 -29.55 7.57 26.43
CA TRP A 540 -29.49 6.14 26.14
C TRP A 540 -30.87 5.47 26.09
N ALA A 541 -31.96 6.25 25.99
CA ALA A 541 -33.29 5.70 25.77
C ALA A 541 -33.30 4.92 24.44
N GLY A 542 -33.80 3.69 24.46
CA GLY A 542 -33.84 2.81 23.28
C GLY A 542 -32.54 2.03 22.98
N TYR A 543 -31.45 2.27 23.73
CA TYR A 543 -30.22 1.48 23.61
C TYR A 543 -30.17 0.40 24.70
N PRO A 544 -30.00 -0.89 24.33
CA PRO A 544 -29.99 -2.00 25.28
C PRO A 544 -28.74 -1.99 26.16
N GLY A 545 -28.89 -2.41 27.41
CA GLY A 545 -27.82 -2.51 28.41
C GLY A 545 -28.18 -1.82 29.73
N ASP A 546 -27.28 -1.91 30.68
CA ASP A 546 -27.48 -1.50 32.07
C ASP A 546 -26.81 -0.14 32.37
N ALA A 547 -25.61 0.11 31.80
CA ALA A 547 -24.81 1.30 32.08
C ALA A 547 -24.49 2.11 30.81
N GLY A 548 -24.70 3.42 30.86
CA GLY A 548 -24.29 4.37 29.83
C GLY A 548 -22.87 4.89 30.08
N VAL A 549 -22.06 4.95 29.03
CA VAL A 549 -20.70 5.54 29.05
C VAL A 549 -20.55 6.38 27.80
N ALA A 550 -19.88 7.53 27.89
CA ALA A 550 -19.68 8.44 26.76
C ALA A 550 -18.20 8.69 26.48
N ASP A 551 -17.85 8.77 25.20
CA ASP A 551 -16.54 9.15 24.71
C ASP A 551 -16.47 10.66 24.50
N ILE A 552 -15.68 11.34 25.32
CA ILE A 552 -15.58 12.80 25.32
C ILE A 552 -14.25 13.21 24.69
N VAL A 553 -14.34 13.87 23.54
CA VAL A 553 -13.17 14.33 22.77
C VAL A 553 -12.60 15.60 23.40
N ASP A 554 -11.26 15.67 23.50
CA ASP A 554 -10.49 16.83 23.97
C ASP A 554 -10.77 17.27 25.42
N ILE A 555 -10.99 16.32 26.35
CA ILE A 555 -11.06 16.66 27.79
C ILE A 555 -9.72 17.24 28.26
N PRO A 556 -9.70 18.46 28.86
CA PRO A 556 -8.50 19.03 29.48
C PRO A 556 -7.92 18.10 30.55
N SER A 557 -6.59 17.98 30.60
CA SER A 557 -5.87 17.05 31.48
C SER A 557 -6.23 17.17 32.98
N HIS A 558 -6.59 18.37 33.45
CA HIS A 558 -7.02 18.59 34.84
C HIS A 558 -8.40 18.01 35.18
N MET A 559 -9.27 17.77 34.20
CA MET A 559 -10.55 17.09 34.41
C MET A 559 -10.44 15.56 34.32
N ARG A 560 -9.40 15.02 33.67
CA ARG A 560 -9.17 13.57 33.57
C ARG A 560 -8.91 12.92 34.94
N ASN A 561 -8.17 13.60 35.80
CA ASN A 561 -7.85 13.12 37.15
C ASN A 561 -9.03 13.23 38.15
N GLY A 562 -10.09 13.96 37.80
CA GLY A 562 -11.30 14.10 38.63
C GLY A 562 -12.41 13.10 38.30
N MET A 563 -12.38 12.47 37.12
CA MET A 563 -13.40 11.50 36.69
C MET A 563 -13.14 10.08 37.18
N SER A 564 -11.93 9.75 37.66
CA SER A 564 -11.68 8.48 38.36
C SER A 564 -12.43 8.35 39.69
N GLY A 565 -12.89 9.48 40.24
CA GLY A 565 -13.60 9.57 41.51
C GLY A 565 -15.12 9.72 41.43
N TYR A 566 -15.72 9.87 40.25
CA TYR A 566 -17.16 10.11 40.11
C TYR A 566 -17.71 9.29 38.95
N ARG A 567 -18.09 8.05 39.31
CA ARG A 567 -18.71 7.02 38.47
C ARG A 567 -20.14 7.36 38.10
#